data_AF-A0A955UMF9-F1
#
_entry.id   AF-A0A955UMF9-F1
#
_cell.length_a   1.000
_cell.length_b   1.000
_cell.length_c   1.000
_cell.angle_alpha   90.00
_cell.angle_beta   90.00
_cell.angle_gamma   90.00
#
_symmetry.space_group_name_H-M   'P 1'
#
loop_
_entity.id
_entity.type
_entity.pdbx_description
1 polymer ?
#
loop_
_entity_poly.entity_id
_entity_poly.type
_entity_poly.pdbx_seq_one_letter_code
_entity_poly.pdbx_strand_id
1 'polypeptide(L)'
;MSRERPTWIAGDARLRPALEAALSSGLERAECLHRSPRRSVYAFDLSGEALALKVHHVRPGARGFREAAKALLGVAPAQREWRALVALAPLALGTPRPRALVRLANGDRLVVTDRLAARGLREDFRAASLVGRAQRVEALAACVARLHAAGWRH
;
A
#
# COMPACT_ATOMS: atom_id res chain seq x y z
N MET A 1 4.15 -28.50 -4.96
CA MET A 1 4.22 -27.02 -5.02
C MET A 1 5.39 -26.59 -4.16
N SER A 2 6.46 -26.03 -4.75
CA SER A 2 7.60 -25.53 -3.99
C SER A 2 7.12 -24.44 -3.03
N ARG A 3 7.29 -24.65 -1.73
CA ARG A 3 6.96 -23.67 -0.67
C ARG A 3 8.08 -22.63 -0.60
N GLU A 4 8.28 -21.87 -1.67
CA GLU A 4 9.20 -20.73 -1.57
C GLU A 4 8.70 -19.78 -0.51
N ARG A 5 9.58 -19.41 0.43
CA ARG A 5 9.23 -18.49 1.50
C ARG A 5 9.15 -17.07 0.95
N PRO A 6 8.22 -16.23 1.47
CA PRO A 6 8.23 -14.81 1.16
C PRO A 6 9.62 -14.20 1.44
N THR A 7 10.10 -13.37 0.52
CA THR A 7 11.37 -12.66 0.65
C THR A 7 11.12 -11.25 1.19
N TRP A 8 11.68 -10.94 2.37
CA TRP A 8 11.66 -9.58 2.92
C TRP A 8 12.58 -8.67 2.12
N ILE A 9 12.04 -7.57 1.58
CA ILE A 9 12.84 -6.59 0.81
C ILE A 9 13.21 -5.40 1.68
N ALA A 10 12.23 -4.82 2.38
CA ALA A 10 12.44 -3.65 3.25
C ALA A 10 11.32 -3.54 4.29
N GLY A 11 11.55 -2.79 5.36
CA GLY A 11 10.54 -2.48 6.37
C GLY A 11 10.94 -2.86 7.79
N ASP A 12 9.97 -2.80 8.70
CA ASP A 12 10.15 -3.08 10.13
C ASP A 12 10.40 -4.58 10.37
N ALA A 13 11.61 -4.91 10.82
CA ALA A 13 12.02 -6.28 11.11
C ALA A 13 11.17 -6.93 12.22
N ARG A 14 10.55 -6.14 13.11
CA ARG A 14 9.69 -6.65 14.20
C ARG A 14 8.38 -7.24 13.67
N LEU A 15 7.88 -6.73 12.55
CA LEU A 15 6.66 -7.24 11.92
C LEU A 15 6.88 -8.55 11.18
N ARG A 16 8.14 -8.88 10.84
CA ARG A 16 8.45 -9.97 9.92
C ARG A 16 7.92 -11.34 10.38
N PRO A 17 8.17 -11.82 11.61
CA PRO A 17 7.71 -13.15 12.01
C PRO A 17 6.18 -13.27 11.98
N ALA A 18 5.48 -12.25 12.48
CA ALA A 18 4.03 -12.22 12.57
C ALA A 18 3.38 -12.15 11.17
N LEU A 19 3.94 -11.33 10.27
CA LEU A 19 3.46 -11.22 8.90
C LEU A 19 3.73 -12.50 8.09
N GLU A 20 4.92 -13.11 8.22
CA GLU A 20 5.24 -14.38 7.55
C GLU A 20 4.33 -15.53 8.01
N ALA A 21 4.02 -15.59 9.31
CA ALA A 21 3.06 -16.55 9.86
C ALA A 21 1.65 -16.34 9.26
N ALA A 22 1.18 -15.08 9.23
CA ALA A 22 -0.13 -14.73 8.66
C ALA A 22 -0.24 -15.03 7.16
N LEU A 23 0.83 -14.79 6.40
CA LEU A 23 0.88 -15.12 4.97
C LEU A 23 0.85 -16.64 4.75
N SER A 24 1.52 -17.40 5.62
CA SER A 24 1.55 -18.87 5.55
C SER A 24 0.19 -19.49 5.85
N SER A 25 -0.62 -18.86 6.70
CA SER A 25 -2.00 -19.26 7.00
C SER A 25 -3.03 -18.68 6.02
N GLY A 26 -2.62 -18.14 4.88
CA GLY A 26 -3.53 -17.75 3.79
C GLY A 26 -4.31 -16.45 3.99
N LEU A 27 -3.90 -15.57 4.91
CA LEU A 27 -4.61 -14.29 5.20
C LEU A 27 -6.10 -14.48 5.52
N GLU A 28 -6.51 -15.61 6.11
CA GLU A 28 -7.93 -15.93 6.39
C GLU A 28 -8.64 -14.86 7.25
N ARG A 29 -7.90 -14.14 8.09
CA ARG A 29 -8.42 -13.05 8.94
C ARG A 29 -8.45 -11.68 8.23
N ALA A 30 -8.01 -11.61 6.97
CA ALA A 30 -7.93 -10.35 6.24
C ALA A 30 -9.23 -10.07 5.49
N GLU A 31 -9.80 -8.89 5.72
CA GLU A 31 -10.96 -8.41 4.97
C GLU A 31 -10.51 -7.85 3.62
N CYS A 32 -11.08 -8.35 2.52
CA CYS A 32 -10.75 -7.87 1.18
C CYS A 32 -11.49 -6.56 0.86
N LEU A 33 -10.79 -5.42 0.94
CA LEU A 33 -11.34 -4.09 0.65
C LEU A 33 -11.44 -3.80 -0.86
N HIS A 34 -10.52 -4.32 -1.65
CA HIS A 34 -10.48 -4.12 -3.09
C HIS A 34 -9.80 -5.29 -3.79
N ARG A 35 -10.31 -5.69 -4.96
CA ARG A 35 -9.69 -6.71 -5.80
C ARG A 35 -9.78 -6.33 -7.27
N SER A 36 -8.67 -6.47 -7.97
CA SER A 36 -8.56 -6.30 -9.42
C SER A 36 -7.49 -7.24 -9.98
N PRO A 37 -7.44 -7.46 -11.31
CA PRO A 37 -6.43 -8.31 -11.93
C PRO A 37 -4.98 -7.83 -11.77
N ARG A 38 -4.75 -6.62 -11.25
CA ARG A 38 -3.41 -6.04 -11.04
C ARG A 38 -3.08 -5.82 -9.57
N ARG A 39 -4.10 -5.69 -8.73
CA ARG A 39 -3.94 -5.31 -7.33
C ARG A 39 -5.09 -5.81 -6.48
N SER A 40 -4.76 -6.33 -5.31
CA SER A 40 -5.70 -6.58 -4.22
C SER A 40 -5.28 -5.78 -2.99
N VAL A 41 -6.26 -5.32 -2.21
CA VAL A 41 -6.05 -4.58 -0.97
C VAL A 41 -6.88 -5.25 0.12
N TYR A 42 -6.22 -5.58 1.22
CA TYR A 42 -6.85 -6.19 2.37
C TYR A 42 -6.66 -5.32 3.61
N ALA A 43 -7.69 -5.23 4.44
CA ALA A 43 -7.58 -4.82 5.83
C ALA A 43 -7.12 -6.03 6.65
N PHE A 44 -6.17 -5.82 7.56
CA PHE A 44 -5.62 -6.89 8.36
C PHE A 44 -5.21 -6.37 9.73
N ASP A 45 -5.70 -7.00 10.78
CA ASP A 45 -5.28 -6.70 12.15
C ASP A 45 -4.18 -7.66 12.59
N LEU A 46 -3.02 -7.12 12.92
CA LEU A 46 -1.85 -7.88 13.35
C LEU A 46 -1.43 -7.43 14.74
N SER A 47 -1.68 -8.28 15.74
CA SER A 47 -1.34 -8.00 17.15
C SER A 47 -1.87 -6.66 17.66
N GLY A 48 -3.09 -6.28 17.24
CA GLY A 48 -3.72 -5.01 17.62
C GLY A 48 -3.34 -3.81 16.73
N GLU A 49 -2.42 -3.98 15.78
CA GLU A 49 -2.13 -2.97 14.76
C GLU A 49 -3.02 -3.15 13.53
N ALA A 50 -3.77 -2.11 13.17
CA ALA A 50 -4.57 -2.10 11.95
C ALA A 50 -3.69 -1.81 10.74
N LEU A 51 -3.55 -2.79 9.84
CA LEU A 51 -2.71 -2.73 8.66
C LEU A 51 -3.53 -2.81 7.36
N ALA A 52 -2.98 -2.25 6.30
CA ALA A 52 -3.44 -2.45 4.94
C ALA A 52 -2.40 -3.24 4.14
N LEU A 53 -2.81 -4.38 3.59
CA LEU A 53 -2.00 -5.28 2.78
C LEU A 53 -2.33 -5.07 1.31
N LYS A 54 -1.39 -4.50 0.55
CA LYS A 54 -1.55 -4.19 -0.87
C LYS A 54 -0.74 -5.18 -1.70
N VAL A 55 -1.41 -6.17 -2.28
CA VAL A 55 -0.80 -7.18 -3.14
C VAL A 55 -0.83 -6.68 -4.58
N HIS A 56 0.33 -6.60 -5.21
CA HIS A 56 0.52 -6.29 -6.62
C HIS A 56 0.78 -7.58 -7.37
N HIS A 57 -0.14 -7.93 -8.27
CA HIS A 57 -0.11 -9.21 -8.97
C HIS A 57 0.80 -9.14 -10.19
N VAL A 58 1.73 -10.08 -10.30
CA VAL A 58 2.52 -10.30 -11.51
C VAL A 58 1.71 -11.19 -12.44
N ARG A 59 1.44 -10.71 -13.66
CA ARG A 59 0.74 -11.54 -14.65
C ARG A 59 1.65 -12.66 -15.16
N PRO A 60 1.15 -13.90 -15.29
CA PRO A 60 1.91 -14.98 -15.92
C PRO A 60 2.17 -14.72 -17.42
N GLY A 61 3.17 -15.41 -17.99
CA GLY A 61 3.55 -15.37 -19.40
C GLY A 61 4.70 -14.39 -19.74
N ALA A 62 4.92 -14.10 -21.02
CA ALA A 62 6.00 -13.21 -21.49
C ALA A 62 5.98 -11.80 -20.85
N ARG A 63 4.80 -11.34 -20.44
CA ARG A 63 4.64 -10.09 -19.68
C ARG A 63 5.18 -10.20 -18.25
N GLY A 64 5.15 -11.39 -17.64
CA GLY A 64 5.74 -11.67 -16.34
C GLY A 64 7.26 -11.55 -16.33
N PHE A 65 7.95 -11.99 -17.39
CA PHE A 65 9.39 -11.79 -17.54
C PHE A 65 9.76 -10.30 -17.64
N ARG A 66 8.98 -9.52 -18.40
CA ARG A 66 9.15 -8.07 -18.49
C ARG A 66 8.93 -7.37 -17.14
N GLU A 67 7.93 -7.79 -16.37
CA GLU A 67 7.70 -7.26 -15.01
C GLU A 67 8.80 -7.69 -14.03
N ALA A 68 9.35 -8.90 -14.16
CA ALA A 68 10.52 -9.35 -13.41
C ALA A 68 11.77 -8.50 -13.73
N ALA A 69 12.00 -8.18 -15.00
CA ALA A 69 13.08 -7.27 -15.43
C ALA A 69 12.88 -5.85 -14.87
N LYS A 70 11.65 -5.31 -14.92
CA LYS A 70 11.30 -4.03 -14.26
C LYS A 70 11.55 -4.05 -12.75
N ALA A 71 11.30 -5.19 -12.13
CA ALA A 71 11.54 -5.42 -10.71
C ALA A 71 13.03 -5.36 -10.34
N LEU A 72 13.91 -5.86 -11.21
CA LEU A 72 15.37 -5.73 -11.07
C LEU A 72 15.82 -4.27 -11.23
N LEU A 73 15.20 -3.53 -12.15
CA LEU A 73 15.48 -2.11 -12.38
C LEU A 73 14.82 -1.18 -11.35
N GLY A 74 14.14 -1.71 -10.33
CA GLY A 74 13.51 -0.88 -9.30
C GLY A 74 12.25 -0.12 -9.77
N VAL A 75 11.69 -0.44 -10.94
CA VAL A 75 10.57 0.27 -11.56
C VAL A 75 9.25 -0.52 -11.49
N ALA A 76 9.20 -1.62 -10.73
CA ALA A 76 7.96 -2.35 -10.52
C ALA A 76 6.94 -1.49 -9.73
N PRO A 77 5.63 -1.66 -9.98
CA PRO A 77 4.58 -0.84 -9.33
C PRO A 77 4.69 -0.80 -7.80
N ALA A 78 4.92 -1.94 -7.15
CA ALA A 78 5.07 -2.03 -5.70
C ALA A 78 6.31 -1.28 -5.17
N GLN A 79 7.43 -1.30 -5.90
CA GLN A 79 8.64 -0.55 -5.51
C GLN A 79 8.42 0.95 -5.65
N ARG A 80 7.76 1.38 -6.72
CA ARG A 80 7.42 2.80 -6.93
C ARG A 80 6.50 3.30 -5.81
N GLU A 81 5.46 2.54 -5.47
CA GLU A 81 4.57 2.86 -4.36
C GLU A 81 5.34 2.90 -3.03
N TRP A 82 6.18 1.90 -2.75
CA TRP A 82 7.01 1.88 -1.54
C TRP A 82 7.91 3.12 -1.43
N ARG A 83 8.65 3.46 -2.49
CA ARG A 83 9.55 4.63 -2.51
C ARG A 83 8.78 5.92 -2.29
N ALA A 84 7.62 6.08 -2.92
CA ALA A 84 6.75 7.24 -2.72
C ALA A 84 6.30 7.33 -1.26
N LEU A 85 5.81 6.23 -0.68
CA LEU A 85 5.38 6.21 0.73
C LEU A 85 6.51 6.54 1.70
N VAL A 86 7.71 5.98 1.49
CA VAL A 86 8.88 6.26 2.33
C VAL A 86 9.30 7.73 2.24
N ALA A 87 9.28 8.31 1.04
CA ALA A 87 9.64 9.72 0.86
C ALA A 87 8.57 10.69 1.40
N LEU A 88 7.29 10.32 1.33
CA LEU A 88 6.18 11.16 1.79
C LEU A 88 5.94 11.06 3.30
N ALA A 89 6.29 9.94 3.94
CA ALA A 89 6.13 9.73 5.39
C ALA A 89 6.66 10.88 6.28
N PRO A 90 7.90 11.39 6.08
CA PRO A 90 8.42 12.50 6.91
C PRO A 90 7.71 13.85 6.65
N LEU A 91 6.96 13.99 5.56
CA LEU A 91 6.31 15.27 5.19
C LEU A 91 4.98 15.53 5.92
N ALA A 92 4.53 14.59 6.76
CA ALA A 92 3.28 14.69 7.52
C ALA A 92 2.07 15.10 6.66
N LEU A 93 1.96 14.51 5.46
CA LEU A 93 0.85 14.76 4.51
C LEU A 93 -0.37 13.86 4.76
N GLY A 94 -0.41 13.16 5.90
CA GLY A 94 -1.49 12.21 6.20
C GLY A 94 -1.46 10.94 5.35
N THR A 95 -0.34 10.64 4.69
CA THR A 95 -0.17 9.39 3.94
C THR A 95 0.00 8.19 4.89
N PRO A 96 -0.50 7.00 4.53
CA PRO A 96 -0.28 5.79 5.33
C PRO A 96 1.22 5.55 5.56
N ARG A 97 1.62 5.28 6.80
CA ARG A 97 3.03 4.97 7.10
C ARG A 97 3.41 3.64 6.42
N PRO A 98 4.52 3.58 5.66
CA PRO A 98 5.01 2.32 5.11
C PRO A 98 5.56 1.45 6.24
N ARG A 99 5.18 0.16 6.25
CA ARG A 99 5.59 -0.80 7.27
C ARG A 99 6.46 -1.92 6.71
N ALA A 100 6.13 -2.46 5.54
CA ALA A 100 6.95 -3.47 4.88
C ALA A 100 6.77 -3.54 3.35
N LEU A 101 7.82 -4.02 2.67
CA LEU A 101 7.81 -4.45 1.28
C LEU A 101 8.33 -5.89 1.20
N VAL A 102 7.52 -6.78 0.64
CA VAL A 102 7.78 -8.22 0.60
C VAL A 102 7.52 -8.77 -0.81
N ARG A 103 8.34 -9.72 -1.26
CA ARG A 103 8.08 -10.53 -2.46
C ARG A 103 7.49 -11.88 -2.02
N LEU A 104 6.35 -12.26 -2.60
CA LEU A 104 5.67 -13.51 -2.33
C LEU A 104 6.23 -14.65 -3.19
N ALA A 105 5.92 -15.89 -2.80
CA ALA A 105 6.38 -17.12 -3.47
C ALA A 105 5.96 -17.20 -4.96
N ASN A 106 4.79 -16.65 -5.28
CA ASN A 106 4.26 -16.61 -6.65
C ASN A 106 4.82 -15.44 -7.49
N GLY A 107 5.80 -14.70 -6.97
CA GLY A 107 6.39 -13.52 -7.61
C GLY A 107 5.63 -12.21 -7.36
N ASP A 108 4.42 -12.25 -6.79
CA ASP A 108 3.67 -11.06 -6.41
C ASP A 108 4.45 -10.24 -5.37
N ARG A 109 4.04 -8.98 -5.22
CA ARG A 109 4.65 -8.07 -4.25
C ARG A 109 3.63 -7.52 -3.31
N LEU A 110 3.96 -7.54 -2.03
CA LEU A 110 3.13 -7.02 -0.96
C LEU A 110 3.75 -5.72 -0.42
N VAL A 111 2.96 -4.65 -0.43
CA VAL A 111 3.24 -3.41 0.32
C VAL A 111 2.33 -3.39 1.54
N VAL A 112 2.91 -3.25 2.71
CA VAL A 112 2.20 -3.13 3.99
C VAL A 112 2.28 -1.70 4.46
N THR A 113 1.14 -1.12 4.83
CA THR A 113 1.04 0.20 5.45
C THR A 113 0.16 0.16 6.67
N ASP A 114 0.23 1.20 7.51
CA ASP A 114 -0.83 1.45 8.49
C ASP A 114 -2.18 1.59 7.77
N ARG A 115 -3.25 1.08 8.38
CA ARG A 115 -4.62 1.29 7.89
C ARG A 115 -5.12 2.64 8.40
N LEU A 116 -5.50 3.51 7.48
CA LEU A 116 -6.17 4.76 7.85
C LEU A 116 -7.65 4.48 8.08
N ALA A 117 -8.14 4.74 9.28
CA ALA A 117 -9.55 4.70 9.63
C ALA A 117 -10.27 5.96 9.13
N ALA A 118 -10.19 6.25 7.83
CA ALA A 118 -10.74 7.45 7.23
C ALA A 118 -11.88 7.12 6.26
N ARG A 119 -12.92 7.98 6.24
CA ARG A 119 -13.96 7.94 5.21
C ARG A 119 -13.44 8.55 3.92
N GLY A 120 -13.95 8.07 2.79
CA GLY A 120 -13.60 8.62 1.49
C GLY A 120 -14.09 10.06 1.36
N LEU A 121 -13.25 10.94 0.79
CA LEU A 121 -13.57 12.36 0.64
C LEU A 121 -14.92 12.60 -0.05
N ARG A 122 -15.29 11.77 -1.03
CA ARG A 122 -16.59 11.88 -1.73
C ARG A 122 -17.79 11.67 -0.81
N GLU A 123 -17.71 10.69 0.08
CA GLU A 123 -18.77 10.38 1.03
C GLU A 123 -18.89 11.52 2.05
N ASP A 124 -17.75 11.94 2.59
CA ASP A 124 -17.64 13.05 3.53
C ASP A 124 -18.14 14.37 2.92
N PHE A 125 -17.84 14.65 1.65
CA PHE A 125 -18.37 15.81 0.91
C PHE A 125 -19.89 15.78 0.77
N ARG A 126 -20.49 14.61 0.50
CA ARG A 126 -21.95 14.48 0.34
C ARG A 126 -22.67 14.85 1.63
N ALA A 127 -22.14 14.38 2.76
CA ALA A 127 -22.70 14.64 4.09
C ALA A 127 -22.43 16.07 4.61
N ALA A 128 -21.43 16.78 4.08
CA ALA A 128 -21.04 18.10 4.56
C ALA A 128 -21.97 19.24 4.12
N SER A 129 -22.10 20.25 4.99
CA SER A 129 -22.71 21.55 4.67
C SER A 129 -21.88 22.31 3.62
N LEU A 130 -22.42 23.39 3.05
CA LEU A 130 -21.69 24.23 2.10
C LEU A 130 -20.37 24.78 2.68
N VAL A 131 -20.41 25.29 3.92
CA VAL A 131 -19.21 25.75 4.64
C VAL A 131 -18.21 24.61 4.84
N GLY A 132 -18.70 23.44 5.26
CA GLY A 132 -17.85 22.27 5.44
C GLY A 132 -17.20 21.77 4.14
N ARG A 133 -17.89 21.89 3.01
CA ARG A 133 -17.33 21.57 1.68
C ARG A 133 -16.25 22.56 1.29
N ALA A 134 -16.45 23.86 1.49
CA ALA A 134 -15.45 24.88 1.20
C ALA A 134 -14.15 24.63 1.99
N GLN A 135 -14.25 24.38 3.29
CA GLN A 135 -13.10 24.03 4.15
C GLN A 135 -12.35 22.78 3.65
N ARG A 136 -13.06 21.77 3.15
CA ARG A 136 -12.43 20.55 2.60
C ARG A 136 -11.72 20.82 1.29
N VAL A 137 -12.27 21.66 0.42
CA VAL A 137 -11.61 22.08 -0.83
C VAL A 137 -10.31 22.81 -0.51
N GLU A 138 -10.34 23.74 0.44
CA GLU A 138 -9.16 24.48 0.88
C GLU A 138 -8.09 23.55 1.46
N ALA A 139 -8.47 22.64 2.36
CA ALA A 139 -7.56 21.64 2.92
C ALA A 139 -6.96 20.71 1.85
N LEU A 140 -7.76 20.29 0.86
CA LEU A 140 -7.28 19.49 -0.27
C LEU A 140 -6.30 20.28 -1.13
N ALA A 141 -6.61 21.54 -1.46
CA ALA A 141 -5.72 22.41 -2.23
C ALA A 141 -4.38 22.64 -1.51
N ALA A 142 -4.42 22.91 -0.21
CA ALA A 142 -3.21 23.05 0.61
C ALA A 142 -2.38 21.74 0.65
N CYS A 143 -3.05 20.58 0.76
CA CYS A 143 -2.38 19.28 0.72
C CYS A 143 -1.70 19.04 -0.64
N VAL A 144 -2.39 19.28 -1.74
CA VAL A 144 -1.83 19.14 -3.10
C VAL A 144 -0.68 20.11 -3.33
N ALA A 145 -0.79 21.36 -2.87
CA ALA A 145 0.30 22.33 -2.96
C ALA A 145 1.56 21.86 -2.21
N ARG A 146 1.40 21.32 -0.99
CA ARG A 146 2.53 20.74 -0.23
C ARG A 146 3.12 19.51 -0.93
N LEU A 147 2.29 18.66 -1.52
CA LEU A 147 2.74 17.50 -2.29
C LEU A 147 3.59 17.93 -3.50
N HIS A 148 3.11 18.93 -4.26
CA HIS A 148 3.81 19.48 -5.41
C HIS A 148 5.10 20.19 -5.02
N ALA A 149 5.10 20.95 -3.92
CA ALA A 149 6.29 21.61 -3.38
C ALA A 149 7.37 20.60 -2.98
N ALA A 150 6.97 19.39 -2.55
CA ALA A 150 7.88 18.29 -2.27
C ALA A 150 8.37 17.53 -3.52
N GLY A 151 8.03 18.01 -4.74
CA GLY A 151 8.43 17.39 -6.00
C GLY A 151 7.59 16.19 -6.42
N TRP A 152 6.48 15.92 -5.74
CA TRP A 152 5.60 14.79 -6.06
C TRP A 152 4.37 15.26 -6.83
N ARG A 153 3.98 14.49 -7.85
CA ARG A 153 2.72 14.68 -8.60
C ARG A 153 1.95 13.38 -8.56
N HIS A 154 0.71 13.46 -8.06
CA HIS A 154 -0.22 12.32 -8.04
C HIS A 154 -0.83 12.12 -9.43
#